data_AF-A0A560SNR2-F1
#
_entry.id   AF-A0A560SNR2-F1
#
_cell.length_a   1.000
_cell.length_b   1.000
_cell.length_c   1.000
_cell.angle_alpha   90.00
_cell.angle_beta   90.00
_cell.angle_gamma   90.00
#
_symmetry.space_group_name_H-M   'P 1'
#
loop_
_entity.id
_entity.type
_entity.pdbx_description
1 polymer ?
#
loop_
_entity_poly.entity_id
_entity_poly.type
_entity_poly.pdbx_seq_one_letter_code
_entity_poly.pdbx_strand_id
1 'polypeptide(L)' 'MSKNPDIFVFTREGLHQRDMQVAAKVHQATVLRTLRKAASMNSGQLIQACSNGGRSLYWEPSQLEKVVNAIDFDD' A
#
# COMPACT_ATOMS: atom_id res chain seq x y z
N MET A 1 40.82 12.25 -12.43
CA MET A 1 39.94 11.16 -11.96
C MET A 1 38.55 11.43 -12.51
N SER A 2 38.11 10.67 -13.51
CA SER A 2 36.74 10.81 -14.05
C SER A 2 35.77 10.21 -13.04
N LYS A 3 34.91 11.03 -12.44
CA LYS A 3 33.72 10.54 -11.75
C LYS A 3 32.81 9.96 -12.82
N ASN A 4 32.77 8.63 -12.94
CA ASN A 4 31.68 7.99 -13.65
C ASN A 4 30.39 8.36 -12.88
N PRO A 5 29.41 9.03 -13.49
CA PRO A 5 28.11 9.13 -12.87
C PRO A 5 27.58 7.71 -12.70
N ASP A 6 27.05 7.37 -11.53
CA ASP A 6 26.35 6.11 -11.33
C ASP A 6 25.11 6.11 -12.23
N ILE A 7 25.25 5.52 -13.42
CA ILE A 7 24.14 5.33 -14.34
C ILE A 7 23.35 4.13 -13.82
N PHE A 8 22.28 4.41 -13.07
CA PHE A 8 21.30 3.41 -12.70
C PHE A 8 20.45 3.06 -13.93
N VAL A 9 20.76 1.94 -14.57
CA VAL A 9 19.95 1.41 -15.67
C VAL A 9 18.80 0.61 -15.07
N PHE A 10 17.60 1.17 -15.11
CA PHE A 10 16.39 0.45 -14.73
C PHE A 10 16.02 -0.54 -15.84
N THR A 11 16.27 -1.83 -15.60
CA THR A 11 15.77 -2.88 -16.48
C THR A 11 14.28 -3.10 -16.24
N ARG A 12 13.57 -3.64 -17.23
CA ARG A 12 12.15 -3.98 -17.09
C ARG A 12 11.94 -4.96 -15.94
N GLU A 13 12.85 -5.92 -15.78
CA GLU A 13 12.84 -6.90 -14.71
C GLU A 13 13.04 -6.24 -13.35
N GLY A 14 13.98 -5.29 -13.24
CA GLY A 14 14.24 -4.55 -12.01
C GLY A 14 13.06 -3.67 -11.59
N LEU A 15 12.44 -2.97 -12.53
CA LEU A 15 11.22 -2.20 -12.28
C LEU A 15 10.07 -3.11 -11.86
N HIS A 16 9.87 -4.24 -12.54
CA HIS A 16 8.82 -5.18 -12.17
C HIS A 16 9.04 -5.76 -10.76
N GLN A 17 10.29 -6.08 -10.40
CA GLN A 17 10.61 -6.57 -9.06
C GLN A 17 10.33 -5.52 -7.99
N ARG A 18 10.70 -4.25 -8.23
CA ARG A 18 10.35 -3.12 -7.36
C ARG A 18 8.84 -2.96 -7.22
N ASP A 19 8.10 -2.94 -8.32
CA ASP A 19 6.64 -2.81 -8.31
C ASP A 19 5.98 -3.94 -7.50
N MET A 20 6.48 -5.17 -7.64
CA MET A 20 6.02 -6.32 -6.86
C MET A 20 6.32 -6.16 -5.37
N GLN A 21 7.48 -5.61 -4.99
CA GLN A 21 7.82 -5.33 -3.60
C GLN A 21 6.92 -4.23 -3.00
N VAL A 22 6.72 -3.12 -3.72
CA VAL A 22 5.82 -2.04 -3.30
C VAL A 22 4.39 -2.57 -3.15
N ALA A 23 3.89 -3.33 -4.13
CA ALA A 23 2.56 -3.95 -4.08
C ALA A 23 2.40 -4.88 -2.87
N ALA A 24 3.42 -5.69 -2.55
CA ALA A 24 3.40 -6.55 -1.37
C ALA A 24 3.36 -5.76 -0.06
N LYS A 25 4.20 -4.73 0.08
CA LYS A 25 4.23 -3.84 1.27
C LYS A 25 2.87 -3.13 1.44
N VAL A 26 2.30 -2.58 0.35
CA VAL A 26 0.99 -1.90 0.36
C VAL A 26 -0.14 -2.87 0.71
N HIS A 27 -0.10 -4.10 0.19
CA HIS A 27 -1.08 -5.14 0.52
C HIS A 27 -1.06 -5.47 2.02
N GLN A 28 0.12 -5.71 2.59
CA GLN A 28 0.28 -5.99 4.02
C GLN A 28 -0.26 -4.83 4.89
N ALA A 29 0.11 -3.59 4.55
CA ALA A 29 -0.39 -2.40 5.26
C ALA A 29 -1.92 -2.29 5.19
N THR A 30 -2.50 -2.59 4.03
CA THR A 30 -3.95 -2.56 3.80
C THR A 30 -4.69 -3.60 4.62
N VAL A 31 -4.21 -4.84 4.62
CA VAL A 31 -4.82 -5.92 5.42
C VAL A 31 -4.79 -5.56 6.91
N LEU A 32 -3.64 -5.13 7.43
CA LEU A 32 -3.50 -4.76 8.84
C LEU A 32 -4.42 -3.60 9.23
N ARG A 33 -4.49 -2.53 8.42
CA ARG A 33 -5.41 -1.40 8.67
C ARG A 33 -6.86 -1.86 8.68
N THR A 34 -7.24 -2.66 7.68
CA THR A 34 -8.62 -3.15 7.52
C THR A 34 -9.03 -4.00 8.72
N LEU A 35 -8.18 -4.91 9.16
CA LEU A 35 -8.41 -5.74 10.35
C LEU A 35 -8.53 -4.89 11.62
N ARG A 36 -7.63 -3.92 11.83
CA ARG A 36 -7.71 -3.01 13.00
C ARG A 36 -9.00 -2.20 13.01
N LYS A 37 -9.42 -1.70 11.85
CA LYS A 37 -10.66 -0.91 11.71
C LYS A 37 -11.90 -1.78 11.95
N ALA A 38 -11.91 -3.01 11.45
CA ALA A 38 -12.98 -3.96 11.72
C ALA A 38 -13.04 -4.35 13.21
N ALA A 39 -11.88 -4.56 13.85
CA ALA A 39 -11.80 -4.91 15.26
C ALA A 39 -12.25 -3.78 16.19
N SER A 40 -12.17 -2.51 15.76
CA SER A 40 -12.66 -1.37 16.53
C SER A 40 -14.14 -1.06 16.31
N MET A 41 -14.83 -1.79 15.43
CA MET A 41 -16.26 -1.61 15.18
C MET A 41 -17.10 -2.48 16.12
N ASN A 42 -18.27 -2.00 16.49
CA ASN A 42 -19.28 -2.86 17.12
C ASN A 42 -19.97 -3.75 16.06
N SER A 43 -20.74 -4.75 16.52
CA SER A 43 -21.41 -5.73 15.65
C SER A 43 -22.34 -5.08 14.61
N GLY A 44 -23.10 -4.04 14.97
CA GLY A 44 -23.98 -3.35 14.03
C GLY A 44 -23.21 -2.58 12.95
N GLN A 45 -22.14 -1.89 13.33
CA GLN A 45 -21.24 -1.19 12.41
C GLN A 45 -20.54 -2.16 11.45
N LEU A 46 -20.11 -3.31 11.96
CA LEU A 46 -19.46 -4.33 11.15
C LEU A 46 -20.44 -4.94 10.12
N ILE A 47 -21.67 -5.25 10.54
CA ILE A 47 -22.71 -5.73 9.63
C ILE A 47 -23.01 -4.70 8.53
N GLN A 48 -23.12 -3.42 8.89
CA GLN A 48 -23.34 -2.34 7.92
C GLN A 48 -22.15 -2.13 6.98
N ALA A 49 -20.92 -2.28 7.47
CA ALA A 49 -19.72 -2.26 6.64
C ALA A 49 -19.72 -3.45 5.67
N CYS A 50 -20.10 -4.64 6.12
CA CYS A 50 -20.21 -5.81 5.24
C CYS A 50 -21.32 -5.65 4.20
N SER A 51 -22.47 -5.07 4.55
CA SER A 51 -23.60 -4.90 3.64
C SER A 51 -23.31 -3.94 2.48
N ASN A 52 -22.33 -3.05 2.63
CA ASN A 52 -21.85 -2.16 1.56
C ASN A 52 -20.62 -2.70 0.80
N GLY A 53 -20.32 -4.00 0.95
CA GLY A 53 -19.16 -4.64 0.33
C GLY A 53 -17.82 -4.23 0.96
N GLY A 54 -17.83 -3.69 2.18
CA GLY A 54 -16.63 -3.28 2.89
C GLY A 54 -16.01 -1.98 2.39
N ARG A 55 -16.69 -1.21 1.53
CA ARG A 55 -16.15 0.06 0.98
C ARG A 55 -15.71 1.03 2.07
N SER A 56 -16.47 1.09 3.17
CA SER A 56 -16.13 1.91 4.34
C SER A 56 -14.82 1.50 5.04
N LEU A 57 -14.33 0.28 4.80
CA LEU A 57 -13.06 -0.22 5.35
C LEU A 57 -11.86 0.09 4.46
N TYR A 58 -12.08 0.43 3.18
CA TYR A 58 -11.01 0.71 2.23
C TYR A 58 -10.27 2.01 2.56
N TRP A 59 -9.16 2.21 1.87
CA TRP A 59 -8.44 3.48 1.91
C TRP A 59 -9.22 4.51 1.09
N GLU A 60 -9.30 5.73 1.61
CA GLU A 60 -9.59 6.85 0.72
C GLU A 60 -8.42 7.01 -0.26
N PRO A 61 -8.66 7.40 -1.53
CA PRO A 61 -7.60 7.53 -2.53
C PRO A 61 -6.41 8.38 -2.05
N SER A 62 -6.70 9.49 -1.35
CA SER A 62 -5.68 10.38 -0.80
C SER A 62 -4.85 9.77 0.34
N GLN A 63 -5.40 8.79 1.08
CA GLN A 63 -4.65 8.06 2.10
C GLN A 63 -3.80 6.96 1.48
N LEU A 64 -4.32 6.29 0.44
CA LEU A 64 -3.58 5.28 -0.30
C LEU A 64 -2.34 5.88 -0.95
N GLU A 65 -2.48 7.05 -1.59
CA GLU A 65 -1.36 7.78 -2.21
C GLU A 65 -0.25 8.10 -1.19
N LYS A 66 -0.62 8.58 0.00
CA LYS A 66 0.35 8.83 1.08
C LYS A 66 1.11 7.58 1.50
N VAL A 67 0.43 6.43 1.55
CA VAL A 67 1.06 5.16 1.94
C VAL A 67 1.96 4.61 0.84
N VAL A 68 1.50 4.66 -0.41
CA VAL A 68 2.32 4.26 -1.56
C VAL A 68 3.59 5.10 -1.61
N ASN A 69 3.48 6.43 -1.50
CA ASN A 69 4.64 7.31 -1.48
C ASN A 69 5.58 7.00 -0.31
N ALA A 70 5.08 6.85 0.92
CA ALA A 70 5.93 6.51 2.06
C ALA A 70 6.69 5.19 1.85
N ILE A 71 6.03 4.19 1.28
CA ILE A 71 6.63 2.87 1.00
C ILE A 71 7.64 2.93 -0.15
N ASP A 72 7.41 3.77 -1.16
CA ASP A 72 8.24 3.87 -2.36
C ASP A 72 9.52 4.68 -2.14
N PHE A 73 9.56 5.52 -1.10
CA PHE A 73 10.71 6.34 -0.71
C PHE A 73 11.47 5.81 0.53
N ASP A 74 11.06 4.66 1.09
CA ASP A 74 11.70 4.01 2.25
C ASP A 74 12.86 3.06 1.86
N ASP A 75 13.29 3.04 0.58
CA ASP A 75 14.42 2.24 0.07
C ASP A 75 15.69 3.08 -0.17
#